data_AF-A0A925PXX6-F1
#
_entry.id   AF-A0A925PXX6-F1
#
_cell.length_a   1.000
_cell.length_b   1.000
_cell.length_c   1.000
_cell.angle_alpha   90.00
_cell.angle_beta   90.00
_cell.angle_gamma   90.00
#
_symmetry.space_group_name_H-M   'P 1'
#
loop_
_entity.id
_entity.type
_entity.pdbx_description
1 polymer ?
#
loop_
_entity_poly.entity_id
_entity_poly.type
_entity_poly.pdbx_seq_one_letter_code
_entity_poly.pdbx_strand_id
1 'polypeptide(L)'
;DKVQINYAYHFDAGLYAAFLRAKSEKQGVKRIEGKISHVEQHGESGNVTALVLESGERVAGDLFVDCTGFRSLLIEQTLKAGFEDYSHWLRTDRAFAVQTLLGEQMPPYTRAIARQAGWQWRIPLQHRVGNGLVYCSDYLSEDEARATLLANLDGDPLFEPRLLKFKAGRRMKAWHKNVVSIGLSSGFIEPLESTSIHLIQIGVTRLMQLFPFSGITQALINRYNDQSRIEYERIRDFIVLHYKLTERNDTAFWRDCANLEIPATLTERIELFRESGLAYQATDEMFRVESWMQVMIGQRLRPQGYHHMGRMLGPERLKRALDTLAASISGAVEKMPTHREFLTAYCGPP
;
A
#
# COMPACT_ATOMS: atom_id res chain seq x y z
N ASP A 1 -23.44 -6.77 24.61
CA ASP A 1 -22.97 -6.75 23.22
C ASP A 1 -21.68 -5.96 23.10
N LYS A 2 -20.60 -6.58 22.61
CA LYS A 2 -19.33 -5.89 22.35
C LYS A 2 -19.41 -5.23 20.99
N VAL A 3 -19.18 -3.91 20.92
CA VAL A 3 -19.05 -3.20 19.64
C VAL A 3 -17.85 -3.79 18.90
N GLN A 4 -18.08 -4.32 17.68
CA GLN A 4 -17.01 -4.82 16.82
C GLN A 4 -16.48 -3.65 15.98
N ILE A 5 -15.21 -3.28 16.20
CA ILE A 5 -14.53 -2.21 15.47
C ILE A 5 -13.52 -2.84 14.52
N ASN A 6 -13.53 -2.41 13.25
CA ASN A 6 -12.48 -2.75 12.30
C ASN A 6 -11.33 -1.74 12.43
N TYR A 7 -10.10 -2.24 12.57
CA TYR A 7 -8.91 -1.40 12.72
C TYR A 7 -7.66 -2.06 12.13
N ALA A 8 -6.61 -1.26 11.97
CA ALA A 8 -5.27 -1.69 11.60
C ALA A 8 -4.25 -1.01 12.55
N TYR A 9 -2.97 -1.01 12.20
CA TYR A 9 -1.91 -0.62 13.13
C TYR A 9 -0.96 0.42 12.53
N HIS A 10 -0.52 1.35 13.38
CA HIS A 10 0.68 2.15 13.17
C HIS A 10 1.81 1.57 14.01
N PHE A 11 2.93 1.23 13.38
CA PHE A 11 4.07 0.62 14.07
C PHE A 11 5.39 0.94 13.38
N ASP A 12 6.48 0.67 14.08
CA ASP A 12 7.82 0.73 13.52
C ASP A 12 8.10 -0.53 12.72
N ALA A 13 8.27 -0.38 11.39
CA ALA A 13 8.54 -1.50 10.49
C ALA A 13 9.89 -2.20 10.79
N GLY A 14 10.89 -1.48 11.31
CA GLY A 14 12.16 -2.06 11.73
C GLY A 14 12.03 -2.92 12.98
N LEU A 15 11.27 -2.45 13.98
CA LEU A 15 10.96 -3.27 15.17
C LEU A 15 10.11 -4.48 14.82
N TYR A 16 9.13 -4.32 13.91
CA TYR A 16 8.33 -5.44 13.43
C TYR A 16 9.17 -6.48 12.67
N ALA A 17 10.10 -6.04 11.83
CA ALA A 17 11.04 -6.94 11.15
C ALA A 17 11.95 -7.69 12.14
N ALA A 18 12.44 -7.02 13.18
CA ALA A 18 13.23 -7.67 14.24
C ALA A 18 12.41 -8.71 15.03
N PHE A 19 11.16 -8.38 15.35
CA PHE A 19 10.22 -9.30 15.99
C PHE A 19 9.97 -10.55 15.13
N LEU A 20 9.67 -10.37 13.84
CA LEU A 20 9.46 -11.48 12.91
C LEU A 20 10.71 -12.33 12.74
N ARG A 21 11.90 -11.71 12.64
CA ARG A 21 13.18 -12.42 12.58
C ARG A 21 13.36 -13.35 13.79
N ALA A 22 13.17 -12.82 15.01
CA ALA A 22 13.31 -13.62 16.22
C ALA A 22 12.33 -14.80 16.27
N LYS A 23 11.12 -14.61 15.74
CA LYS A 23 10.13 -15.70 15.61
C LYS A 23 10.55 -16.73 14.57
N SER A 24 11.04 -16.30 13.41
CA SER A 24 11.48 -17.18 12.33
C SER A 24 12.72 -18.00 12.70
N GLU A 25 13.72 -17.39 13.35
CA GLU A 25 14.92 -18.11 13.81
C GLU A 25 14.55 -19.22 14.81
N LYS A 26 13.58 -18.98 15.71
CA LYS A 26 13.03 -20.02 16.62
C LYS A 26 12.30 -21.16 15.90
N GLN A 27 11.84 -20.93 14.67
CA GLN A 27 11.20 -21.94 13.82
C GLN A 27 12.20 -22.63 12.88
N GLY A 28 13.50 -22.38 13.04
CA GLY A 28 14.56 -23.06 12.28
C GLY A 28 15.05 -22.31 11.04
N VAL A 29 14.61 -21.06 10.81
CA VAL A 29 15.17 -20.25 9.73
C VAL A 29 16.63 -19.91 10.07
N LYS A 30 17.56 -20.33 9.21
CA LYS A 30 18.97 -19.96 9.31
C LYS A 30 19.20 -18.58 8.71
N ARG A 31 19.69 -17.63 9.52
CA ARG A 31 20.17 -16.34 9.03
C ARG A 31 21.65 -16.42 8.68
N ILE A 32 21.98 -16.00 7.47
CA ILE A 32 23.36 -15.76 7.03
C ILE A 32 23.47 -14.26 6.78
N GLU A 33 24.39 -13.60 7.46
CA GLU A 33 24.66 -12.18 7.27
C GLU A 33 25.70 -12.02 6.17
N GLY A 34 25.46 -11.09 5.24
CA GLY A 34 26.38 -10.80 4.16
C GLY A 34 25.68 -10.13 2.98
N LYS A 35 26.50 -9.62 2.05
CA LYS A 35 26.04 -9.08 0.77
C LYS A 35 26.22 -10.13 -0.33
N ILE A 36 25.23 -10.26 -1.19
CA ILE A 36 25.30 -11.12 -2.38
C ILE A 36 26.20 -10.43 -3.40
N SER A 37 27.29 -11.08 -3.79
CA SER A 37 28.23 -10.62 -4.81
C SER A 37 27.86 -11.13 -6.20
N HIS A 38 27.38 -12.38 -6.28
CA HIS A 38 27.04 -13.04 -7.53
C HIS A 38 25.87 -14.02 -7.37
N VAL A 39 25.14 -14.24 -8.46
CA VAL A 39 24.01 -15.18 -8.53
C VAL A 39 24.32 -16.20 -9.62
N GLU A 40 24.45 -17.47 -9.23
CA GLU A 40 24.71 -18.56 -10.17
C GLU A 40 23.43 -19.03 -10.84
N GLN A 41 23.51 -19.35 -12.13
CA GLN A 41 22.41 -19.91 -12.90
C GLN A 41 22.82 -21.23 -13.56
N HIS A 42 21.87 -22.14 -13.69
CA HIS A 42 22.04 -23.34 -14.48
C HIS A 42 22.10 -22.99 -15.98
N GLY A 43 23.12 -23.47 -16.69
CA GLY A 43 23.40 -23.09 -18.08
C GLY A 43 22.26 -23.35 -19.07
N GLU A 44 21.53 -24.46 -18.92
CA GLU A 44 20.42 -24.80 -19.82
C GLU A 44 19.06 -24.24 -19.35
N SER A 45 18.63 -24.59 -18.14
CA SER A 45 17.31 -24.17 -17.63
C SER A 45 17.23 -22.68 -17.27
N GLY A 46 18.37 -22.02 -17.00
CA GLY A 46 18.44 -20.64 -16.53
C GLY A 46 17.92 -20.42 -15.09
N ASN A 47 17.60 -21.50 -14.36
CA ASN A 47 17.20 -21.43 -12.95
C ASN A 47 18.36 -20.90 -12.09
N VAL A 48 18.04 -20.17 -11.04
CA VAL A 48 19.04 -19.79 -10.02
C VAL A 48 19.44 -21.06 -9.26
N THR A 49 20.73 -21.29 -9.05
CA THR A 49 21.24 -22.49 -8.35
C THR A 49 21.87 -22.14 -7.01
N ALA A 50 22.48 -20.97 -6.89
CA ALA A 50 23.05 -20.48 -5.64
C ALA A 50 23.25 -18.96 -5.62
N LEU A 51 23.34 -18.42 -4.40
CA LEU A 51 23.83 -17.08 -4.12
C LEU A 51 25.25 -17.18 -3.61
N VAL A 52 26.17 -16.40 -4.17
CA VAL A 52 27.54 -16.27 -3.66
C VAL A 52 27.64 -14.95 -2.92
N LEU A 53 28.11 -14.99 -1.67
CA LEU A 53 28.30 -13.81 -0.85
C LEU A 53 29.68 -13.17 -1.11
N GLU A 54 29.86 -11.91 -0.71
CA GLU A 54 31.18 -11.24 -0.73
C GLU A 54 32.23 -11.99 0.10
N SER A 55 31.81 -12.75 1.12
CA SER A 55 32.69 -13.63 1.90
C SER A 55 33.17 -14.87 1.13
N GLY A 56 32.62 -15.16 -0.05
CA GLY A 56 32.81 -16.40 -0.79
C GLY A 56 31.91 -17.56 -0.34
N GLU A 57 31.11 -17.38 0.71
CA GLU A 57 30.12 -18.40 1.11
C GLU A 57 29.09 -18.59 -0.01
N ARG A 58 28.87 -19.85 -0.38
CA ARG A 58 27.92 -20.27 -1.43
C ARG A 58 26.66 -20.86 -0.79
N VAL A 59 25.53 -20.22 -1.04
CA VAL A 59 24.21 -20.60 -0.50
C VAL A 59 23.35 -21.16 -1.63
N ALA A 60 23.24 -22.48 -1.71
CA ALA A 60 22.39 -23.16 -2.69
C ALA A 60 20.93 -23.27 -2.23
N GLY A 61 20.00 -23.47 -3.17
CA GLY A 61 18.59 -23.69 -2.86
C GLY A 61 17.77 -24.06 -4.10
N ASP A 62 16.55 -24.56 -3.88
CA ASP A 62 15.65 -25.00 -4.95
C ASP A 62 14.69 -23.88 -5.40
N LEU A 63 14.24 -23.08 -4.44
CA LEU A 63 13.35 -21.93 -4.63
C LEU A 63 13.95 -20.71 -3.94
N PHE A 64 14.02 -19.59 -4.65
CA PHE A 64 14.55 -18.33 -4.13
C PHE A 64 13.44 -17.30 -4.01
N VAL A 65 13.37 -16.62 -2.87
CA VAL A 65 12.43 -15.50 -2.67
C VAL A 65 13.23 -14.20 -2.75
N ASP A 66 12.99 -13.43 -3.80
CA ASP A 66 13.63 -12.12 -3.99
C ASP A 66 12.95 -11.09 -3.10
N CYS A 67 13.59 -10.75 -1.99
CA CYS A 67 13.21 -9.64 -1.10
C CYS A 67 14.26 -8.51 -1.13
N THR A 68 15.04 -8.38 -2.20
CA THR A 68 16.21 -7.47 -2.29
C THR A 68 15.85 -5.99 -2.52
N GLY A 69 14.59 -5.64 -2.32
CA GLY A 69 14.11 -4.27 -2.47
C GLY A 69 13.96 -3.87 -3.94
N PHE A 70 14.00 -2.55 -4.20
CA PHE A 70 13.99 -1.99 -5.55
C PHE A 70 15.12 -2.51 -6.45
N ARG A 71 16.22 -3.04 -5.87
CA ARG A 71 17.31 -3.64 -6.65
C ARG A 71 16.82 -4.83 -7.48
N SER A 72 15.86 -5.61 -6.96
CA SER A 72 15.27 -6.76 -7.66
C SER A 72 16.36 -7.68 -8.23
N LEU A 73 17.36 -7.99 -7.41
CA LEU A 73 18.60 -8.62 -7.81
C LEU A 73 18.35 -9.94 -8.55
N LEU A 74 17.45 -10.78 -8.04
CA LEU A 74 17.21 -12.10 -8.61
C LEU A 74 16.19 -12.02 -9.75
N ILE A 75 15.03 -11.42 -9.49
CA ILE A 75 13.91 -11.46 -10.43
C ILE A 75 14.18 -10.60 -11.68
N GLU A 76 14.84 -9.46 -11.51
CA GLU A 76 15.10 -8.53 -12.61
C GLU A 76 16.56 -8.60 -13.05
N GLN A 77 17.53 -8.32 -12.19
CA GLN A 77 18.92 -8.19 -12.65
C GLN A 77 19.45 -9.52 -13.21
N THR A 78 19.12 -10.65 -12.57
CA THR A 78 19.48 -11.99 -13.04
C THR A 78 18.49 -12.53 -14.07
N LEU A 79 17.19 -12.62 -13.75
CA LEU A 79 16.22 -13.34 -14.59
C LEU A 79 15.50 -12.51 -15.65
N LYS A 80 15.66 -11.18 -15.68
CA LYS A 80 15.06 -10.29 -16.69
C LYS A 80 13.53 -10.47 -16.80
N ALA A 81 12.85 -10.58 -15.65
CA ALA A 81 11.41 -10.81 -15.60
C ALA A 81 10.56 -9.67 -16.17
N GLY A 82 11.12 -8.46 -16.31
CA GLY A 82 10.49 -7.28 -16.88
C GLY A 82 9.67 -6.50 -15.86
N PHE A 83 9.44 -5.22 -16.17
CA PHE A 83 8.71 -4.26 -15.34
C PHE A 83 7.64 -3.54 -16.15
N GLU A 84 6.42 -3.49 -15.63
CA GLU A 84 5.36 -2.64 -16.15
C GLU A 84 5.38 -1.31 -15.42
N ASP A 85 5.60 -0.25 -16.18
CA ASP A 85 5.69 1.12 -15.68
C ASP A 85 4.31 1.76 -15.54
N TYR A 86 3.96 2.20 -14.33
CA TYR A 86 2.72 2.92 -14.06
C TYR A 86 2.88 4.44 -13.94
N SER A 87 4.08 4.99 -14.19
CA SER A 87 4.35 6.42 -14.01
C SER A 87 3.48 7.35 -14.86
N HIS A 88 2.90 6.85 -15.95
CA HIS A 88 1.95 7.62 -16.77
C HIS A 88 0.61 7.85 -16.05
N TRP A 89 0.21 6.99 -15.11
CA TRP A 89 -0.97 7.17 -14.25
C TRP A 89 -0.62 7.67 -12.85
N LEU A 90 0.46 7.16 -12.25
CA LEU A 90 0.94 7.48 -10.91
C LEU A 90 2.27 8.21 -11.01
N ARG A 91 2.20 9.53 -11.15
CA ARG A 91 3.37 10.37 -11.50
C ARG A 91 4.33 10.65 -10.33
N THR A 92 3.91 10.40 -9.09
CA THR A 92 4.83 10.59 -7.95
C THR A 92 5.97 9.57 -8.02
N ASP A 93 7.17 10.03 -7.71
CA ASP A 93 8.41 9.27 -7.94
C ASP A 93 9.45 9.47 -6.82
N ARG A 94 9.17 10.39 -5.89
CA ARG A 94 10.05 10.71 -4.78
C ARG A 94 9.29 10.90 -3.49
N ALA A 95 9.99 10.68 -2.39
CA ALA A 95 9.51 11.05 -1.08
C ALA A 95 10.63 11.57 -0.18
N PHE A 96 10.31 12.53 0.69
CA PHE A 96 11.11 12.76 1.89
C PHE A 96 10.41 12.14 3.10
N ALA A 97 11.17 11.46 3.95
CA ALA A 97 10.65 10.88 5.20
C ALA A 97 11.45 11.36 6.42
N VAL A 98 10.74 11.74 7.48
CA VAL A 98 11.32 12.22 8.74
C VAL A 98 10.44 11.83 9.93
N GLN A 99 11.02 11.73 11.12
CA GLN A 99 10.25 11.54 12.35
C GLN A 99 10.31 12.81 13.19
N THR A 100 9.22 13.09 13.90
CA THR A 100 9.16 14.17 14.90
C THR A 100 8.82 13.58 16.26
N LEU A 101 9.12 14.31 17.33
CA LEU A 101 8.58 13.99 18.66
C LEU A 101 7.04 13.91 18.62
N LEU A 102 6.48 13.07 19.48
CA LEU A 102 5.03 13.00 19.64
C LEU A 102 4.54 14.26 20.35
N GLY A 103 3.61 14.97 19.72
CA GLY A 103 2.90 16.09 20.34
C GLY A 103 1.81 15.62 21.32
N GLU A 104 0.92 16.54 21.70
CA GLU A 104 -0.15 16.21 22.67
C GLU A 104 -1.21 15.24 22.10
N GLN A 105 -1.49 15.34 20.79
CA GLN A 105 -2.54 14.56 20.13
C GLN A 105 -2.00 13.29 19.46
N MET A 106 -2.70 12.17 19.67
CA MET A 106 -2.44 10.88 19.03
C MET A 106 -3.72 10.35 18.35
N PRO A 107 -4.09 10.89 17.18
CA PRO A 107 -5.31 10.48 16.51
C PRO A 107 -5.25 9.00 16.08
N PRO A 108 -6.36 8.24 16.15
CA PRO A 108 -6.41 6.84 15.74
C PRO A 108 -6.58 6.68 14.21
N TYR A 109 -5.89 7.51 13.42
CA TYR A 109 -5.98 7.50 11.95
C TYR A 109 -4.70 8.04 11.31
N THR A 110 -4.40 7.59 10.09
CA THR A 110 -3.39 8.20 9.22
C THR A 110 -3.96 9.48 8.62
N ARG A 111 -3.16 10.55 8.51
CA ARG A 111 -3.52 11.71 7.69
C ARG A 111 -2.79 11.63 6.35
N ALA A 112 -3.53 11.77 5.26
CA ALA A 112 -3.01 12.03 3.93
C ALA A 112 -3.43 13.44 3.51
N ILE A 113 -2.47 14.34 3.33
CA ILE A 113 -2.73 15.77 3.13
C ILE A 113 -2.23 16.18 1.76
N ALA A 114 -3.14 16.50 0.84
CA ALA A 114 -2.80 16.96 -0.50
C ALA A 114 -1.99 18.26 -0.46
N ARG A 115 -0.88 18.29 -1.21
CA ARG A 115 0.04 19.43 -1.37
C ARG A 115 0.08 19.87 -2.85
N GLN A 116 0.96 20.81 -3.18
CA GLN A 116 1.01 21.41 -4.52
C GLN A 116 1.27 20.41 -5.66
N ALA A 117 2.14 19.42 -5.40
CA ALA A 117 2.60 18.45 -6.39
C ALA A 117 2.74 17.02 -5.81
N GLY A 118 1.79 16.64 -4.95
CA GLY A 118 1.83 15.39 -4.21
C GLY A 118 1.03 15.45 -2.91
N TRP A 119 1.45 14.72 -1.89
CA TRP A 119 0.75 14.65 -0.61
C TRP A 119 1.68 14.27 0.54
N GLN A 120 1.31 14.69 1.75
CA GLN A 120 2.06 14.46 2.97
C GLN A 120 1.34 13.44 3.85
N TRP A 121 2.04 12.42 4.33
CA TRP A 121 1.53 11.52 5.36
C TRP A 121 1.90 12.00 6.76
N ARG A 122 1.03 11.69 7.72
CA ARG A 122 1.30 11.76 9.15
C ARG A 122 0.78 10.50 9.84
N ILE A 123 1.67 9.77 10.49
CA ILE A 123 1.40 8.46 11.10
C ILE A 123 1.85 8.49 12.57
N PRO A 124 0.91 8.58 13.52
CA PRO A 124 1.25 8.59 14.94
C PRO A 124 1.66 7.19 15.44
N LEU A 125 2.78 7.11 16.15
CA LEU A 125 3.19 5.95 16.95
C LEU A 125 3.13 6.35 18.44
N GLN A 126 3.41 5.40 19.34
CA GLN A 126 3.32 5.64 20.78
C GLN A 126 4.27 6.74 21.32
N HIS A 127 5.43 6.98 20.69
CA HIS A 127 6.45 7.96 21.19
C HIS A 127 6.91 8.99 20.17
N ARG A 128 6.46 8.87 18.93
CA ARG A 128 6.88 9.74 17.84
C ARG A 128 5.86 9.74 16.72
N VAL A 129 6.05 10.62 15.75
CA VAL A 129 5.21 10.66 14.55
C VAL A 129 6.09 10.44 13.32
N GLY A 130 5.68 9.52 12.45
CA GLY A 130 6.25 9.37 11.12
C GLY A 130 5.62 10.38 10.16
N ASN A 131 6.45 11.19 9.51
CA ASN A 131 6.02 12.19 8.54
C ASN A 131 6.74 11.94 7.21
N GLY A 132 6.10 12.34 6.12
CA GLY A 132 6.79 12.40 4.86
C GLY A 132 5.95 13.03 3.76
N LEU A 133 6.62 13.50 2.73
CA LEU A 133 6.03 14.14 1.57
C LEU A 133 6.35 13.28 0.35
N VAL A 134 5.31 12.68 -0.24
CA VAL A 134 5.37 12.05 -1.57
C VAL A 134 5.12 13.12 -2.62
N TYR A 135 5.96 13.21 -3.64
CA TYR A 135 5.84 14.24 -4.68
C TYR A 135 6.29 13.76 -6.06
N CYS A 136 5.90 14.52 -7.08
CA CYS A 136 6.31 14.32 -8.47
C CYS A 136 7.44 15.29 -8.82
N SER A 137 8.61 14.74 -9.17
CA SER A 137 9.81 15.53 -9.39
C SER A 137 9.78 16.44 -10.63
N ASP A 138 8.86 16.18 -11.57
CA ASP A 138 8.60 17.06 -12.71
C ASP A 138 7.92 18.39 -12.33
N TYR A 139 7.31 18.48 -11.14
CA TYR A 139 6.54 19.65 -10.69
C TYR A 139 7.05 20.29 -9.40
N LEU A 140 8.00 19.66 -8.69
CA LEU A 140 8.53 20.15 -7.42
C LEU A 140 9.97 19.67 -7.24
N SER A 141 10.89 20.60 -7.01
CA SER A 141 12.30 20.29 -6.78
C SER A 141 12.53 19.60 -5.43
N GLU A 142 13.68 18.91 -5.28
CA GLU A 142 14.04 18.28 -4.00
C GLU A 142 14.11 19.31 -2.86
N ASP A 143 14.65 20.51 -3.12
CA ASP A 143 14.79 21.58 -2.12
C ASP A 143 13.43 22.15 -1.68
N GLU A 144 12.54 22.43 -2.64
CA GLU A 144 11.18 22.90 -2.33
C GLU A 144 10.36 21.83 -1.61
N ALA A 145 10.49 20.56 -1.99
CA ALA A 145 9.84 19.45 -1.31
C ALA A 145 10.33 19.30 0.13
N ARG A 146 11.65 19.39 0.35
CA ARG A 146 12.24 19.36 1.69
C ARG A 146 11.76 20.54 2.54
N ALA A 147 11.78 21.75 2.00
CA ALA A 147 11.30 22.94 2.70
C ALA A 147 9.80 22.84 3.03
N THR A 148 8.99 22.36 2.09
CA THR A 148 7.55 22.14 2.28
C THR A 148 7.27 21.14 3.39
N LEU A 149 7.99 20.01 3.42
CA LEU A 149 7.84 19.01 4.49
C LEU A 149 8.16 19.62 5.86
N LEU A 150 9.32 20.26 5.99
CA LEU A 150 9.79 20.84 7.26
C LEU A 150 8.86 21.94 7.77
N ALA A 151 8.36 22.81 6.88
CA ALA A 151 7.41 23.87 7.24
C ALA A 151 6.04 23.36 7.72
N ASN A 152 5.73 22.09 7.49
CA ASN A 152 4.45 21.46 7.83
C ASN A 152 4.60 20.34 8.88
N LEU A 153 5.68 20.35 9.66
CA LEU A 153 5.84 19.47 10.82
C LEU A 153 5.21 20.12 12.06
N ASP A 154 4.56 19.31 12.89
CA ASP A 154 3.97 19.77 14.16
C ASP A 154 4.99 19.81 15.31
N GLY A 155 6.27 19.48 15.05
CA GLY A 155 7.34 19.49 16.03
C GLY A 155 8.70 19.28 15.39
N ASP A 156 9.76 19.39 16.19
CA ASP A 156 11.12 19.34 15.68
C ASP A 156 11.46 17.97 15.06
N PRO A 157 12.14 17.95 13.90
CA PRO A 157 12.60 16.72 13.28
C PRO A 157 13.67 16.05 14.16
N LEU A 158 13.56 14.74 14.36
CA LEU A 158 14.51 13.93 15.11
C LEU A 158 15.80 13.64 14.34
N PHE A 159 15.77 13.80 13.01
CA PHE A 159 16.89 13.61 12.11
C PHE A 159 16.63 14.30 10.77
N GLU A 160 17.66 14.42 9.94
CA GLU A 160 17.53 15.00 8.60
C GLU A 160 16.59 14.20 7.68
N PRO A 161 15.63 14.85 6.99
CA PRO A 161 14.72 14.17 6.08
C PRO A 161 15.48 13.30 5.05
N ARG A 162 15.11 12.02 4.97
CA ARG A 162 15.71 11.07 4.04
C ARG A 162 14.98 11.11 2.71
N LEU A 163 15.72 11.33 1.63
CA LEU A 163 15.18 11.23 0.28
C LEU A 163 15.05 9.76 -0.13
N LEU A 164 13.89 9.41 -0.67
CA LEU A 164 13.62 8.14 -1.34
C LEU A 164 13.25 8.43 -2.79
N LYS A 165 13.81 7.64 -3.71
CA LYS A 165 13.45 7.61 -5.13
C LYS A 165 12.82 6.27 -5.42
N PHE A 166 11.70 6.27 -6.13
CA PHE A 166 10.96 5.07 -6.46
C PHE A 166 10.31 5.20 -7.83
N LYS A 167 9.78 4.09 -8.32
CA LYS A 167 9.03 4.03 -9.57
C LYS A 167 7.78 3.21 -9.34
N ALA A 168 6.62 3.78 -9.68
CA ALA A 168 5.35 3.08 -9.60
C ALA A 168 5.27 2.01 -10.68
N GLY A 169 4.80 0.81 -10.32
CA GLY A 169 4.67 -0.28 -11.27
C GLY A 169 4.74 -1.65 -10.62
N ARG A 170 4.77 -2.69 -11.46
CA ARG A 170 4.84 -4.09 -11.04
C ARG A 170 5.81 -4.88 -11.91
N ARG A 171 6.28 -6.02 -11.40
CA ARG A 171 6.96 -7.01 -12.24
C ARG A 171 5.96 -7.63 -13.20
N MET A 172 6.39 -7.78 -14.45
CA MET A 172 5.61 -8.49 -15.48
C MET A 172 5.41 -9.96 -15.06
N LYS A 173 6.46 -10.58 -14.50
CA LYS A 173 6.43 -11.90 -13.88
C LYS A 173 6.91 -11.81 -12.43
N ALA A 174 5.98 -11.81 -11.49
CA ALA A 174 6.30 -11.83 -10.06
C ALA A 174 6.89 -13.18 -9.61
N TRP A 175 6.55 -14.28 -10.30
CA TRP A 175 7.25 -15.56 -10.24
C TRP A 175 7.83 -15.86 -11.63
N HIS A 176 9.15 -16.04 -11.71
CA HIS A 176 9.82 -16.52 -12.93
C HIS A 176 10.83 -17.62 -12.61
N LYS A 177 10.73 -18.75 -13.32
CA LYS A 177 11.55 -19.95 -13.07
C LYS A 177 11.43 -20.37 -11.60
N ASN A 178 12.53 -20.47 -10.87
CA ASN A 178 12.54 -20.78 -9.44
C ASN A 178 12.76 -19.55 -8.54
N VAL A 179 12.40 -18.35 -9.02
CA VAL A 179 12.45 -17.11 -8.23
C VAL A 179 11.05 -16.53 -8.08
N VAL A 180 10.67 -16.20 -6.86
CA VAL A 180 9.44 -15.47 -6.51
C VAL A 180 9.82 -14.12 -5.89
N SER A 181 9.37 -13.03 -6.49
CA SER A 181 9.56 -11.69 -5.95
C SER A 181 8.45 -11.33 -4.97
N ILE A 182 8.83 -10.76 -3.81
CA ILE A 182 7.90 -10.30 -2.77
C ILE A 182 8.37 -8.95 -2.22
N GLY A 183 7.42 -8.03 -2.05
CA GLY A 183 7.68 -6.67 -1.60
C GLY A 183 8.19 -5.79 -2.74
N LEU A 184 9.13 -4.88 -2.45
CA LEU A 184 9.59 -3.89 -3.44
C LEU A 184 10.26 -4.50 -4.67
N SER A 185 10.71 -5.76 -4.62
CA SER A 185 11.23 -6.47 -5.79
C SER A 185 10.13 -6.85 -6.78
N SER A 186 8.89 -7.04 -6.30
CA SER A 186 7.71 -7.43 -7.08
C SER A 186 6.94 -6.25 -7.67
N GLY A 187 7.15 -5.04 -7.14
CA GLY A 187 6.48 -3.82 -7.57
C GLY A 187 6.31 -2.83 -6.43
N PHE A 188 5.89 -1.62 -6.77
CA PHE A 188 5.61 -0.56 -5.79
C PHE A 188 4.49 0.34 -6.28
N ILE A 189 3.61 0.68 -5.34
CA ILE A 189 2.57 1.71 -5.48
C ILE A 189 2.71 2.57 -4.21
N GLU A 190 2.59 3.89 -4.38
CA GLU A 190 2.74 4.84 -3.28
C GLU A 190 1.80 4.54 -2.09
N PRO A 191 2.20 4.86 -0.85
CA PRO A 191 1.54 4.37 0.36
C PRO A 191 0.27 5.13 0.74
N LEU A 192 -0.46 5.71 -0.23
CA LEU A 192 -1.65 6.53 0.02
C LEU A 192 -2.76 5.76 0.75
N GLU A 193 -2.91 4.46 0.43
CA GLU A 193 -3.85 3.54 1.10
C GLU A 193 -3.15 2.42 1.89
N SER A 194 -1.90 2.66 2.35
CA SER A 194 -1.17 1.76 3.25
C SER A 194 -1.03 0.29 2.75
N THR A 195 -0.88 0.09 1.43
CA THR A 195 -0.97 -1.24 0.80
C THR A 195 0.33 -2.05 0.79
N SER A 196 1.51 -1.44 1.02
CA SER A 196 2.80 -2.12 0.82
C SER A 196 3.01 -3.39 1.66
N ILE A 197 2.65 -3.37 2.95
CA ILE A 197 2.76 -4.55 3.82
C ILE A 197 1.67 -5.58 3.48
N HIS A 198 0.48 -5.12 3.10
CA HIS A 198 -0.57 -6.00 2.60
C HIS A 198 -0.13 -6.77 1.35
N LEU A 199 0.52 -6.10 0.39
CA LEU A 199 1.09 -6.71 -0.81
C LEU A 199 2.16 -7.77 -0.48
N ILE A 200 2.99 -7.54 0.54
CA ILE A 200 3.93 -8.56 1.05
C ILE A 200 3.17 -9.75 1.60
N GLN A 201 2.17 -9.52 2.47
CA GLN A 201 1.39 -10.57 3.10
C GLN A 201 0.66 -11.43 2.06
N ILE A 202 -0.06 -10.82 1.12
CA ILE A 202 -0.79 -11.56 0.10
C ILE A 202 0.15 -12.29 -0.86
N GLY A 203 1.33 -11.74 -1.17
CA GLY A 203 2.37 -12.43 -1.93
C GLY A 203 2.85 -13.70 -1.23
N VAL A 204 3.13 -13.63 0.07
CA VAL A 204 3.50 -14.81 0.89
C VAL A 204 2.35 -15.80 0.97
N THR A 205 1.13 -15.36 1.27
CA THR A 205 -0.05 -16.24 1.35
C THR A 205 -0.29 -16.96 0.02
N ARG A 206 -0.18 -16.25 -1.11
CA ARG A 206 -0.32 -16.81 -2.45
C ARG A 206 0.76 -17.85 -2.73
N LEU A 207 2.01 -17.58 -2.34
CA LEU A 207 3.10 -18.55 -2.47
C LEU A 207 2.84 -19.81 -1.63
N MET A 208 2.31 -19.66 -0.42
CA MET A 208 1.95 -20.81 0.43
C MET A 208 0.81 -21.64 -0.17
N GLN A 209 -0.21 -21.00 -0.74
CA GLN A 209 -1.34 -21.67 -1.39
C GLN A 209 -0.93 -22.39 -2.68
N LEU A 210 0.07 -21.86 -3.39
CA LEU A 210 0.60 -22.40 -4.64
C LEU A 210 1.99 -23.03 -4.45
N PHE A 211 2.29 -23.51 -3.23
CA PHE A 211 3.63 -23.97 -2.90
C PHE A 211 3.99 -25.22 -3.73
N PRO A 212 5.15 -25.27 -4.39
CA PRO A 212 5.46 -26.27 -5.41
C PRO A 212 5.98 -27.59 -4.81
N PHE A 213 5.20 -28.26 -3.96
CA PHE A 213 5.61 -29.51 -3.30
C PHE A 213 6.01 -30.63 -4.27
N SER A 214 5.42 -30.66 -5.46
CA SER A 214 5.71 -31.64 -6.52
C SER A 214 6.64 -31.08 -7.62
N GLY A 215 7.37 -30.01 -7.31
CA GLY A 215 8.20 -29.29 -8.26
C GLY A 215 7.50 -28.09 -8.88
N ILE A 216 8.32 -27.21 -9.48
CA ILE A 216 7.86 -25.95 -10.06
C ILE A 216 7.36 -26.20 -11.48
N THR A 217 6.07 -25.94 -11.72
CA THR A 217 5.44 -26.11 -13.03
C THR A 217 5.02 -24.77 -13.62
N GLN A 218 4.93 -24.69 -14.95
CA GLN A 218 4.47 -23.48 -15.62
C GLN A 218 3.03 -23.12 -15.25
N ALA A 219 2.18 -24.10 -14.91
CA ALA A 219 0.81 -23.86 -14.46
C ALA A 219 0.77 -23.08 -13.13
N LEU A 220 1.59 -23.47 -12.15
CA LEU A 220 1.71 -22.75 -10.87
C LEU A 220 2.22 -21.31 -11.10
N ILE A 221 3.27 -21.17 -11.91
CA ILE A 221 3.85 -19.87 -12.26
C ILE A 221 2.81 -18.96 -12.90
N ASN A 222 2.06 -19.47 -13.88
CA ASN A 222 1.02 -18.69 -14.57
C ASN A 222 -0.08 -18.25 -13.61
N ARG A 223 -0.55 -19.15 -12.74
CA ARG A 223 -1.60 -18.83 -11.76
C ARG A 223 -1.13 -17.77 -10.76
N TYR A 224 0.09 -17.89 -10.24
CA TYR A 224 0.64 -16.89 -9.32
C TYR A 224 0.76 -15.52 -9.99
N ASN A 225 1.27 -15.48 -11.23
CA ASN A 225 1.47 -14.23 -11.96
C ASN A 225 0.14 -13.54 -12.31
N ASP A 226 -0.88 -14.30 -12.69
CA ASP A 226 -2.21 -13.74 -12.99
C ASP A 226 -2.83 -13.10 -11.74
N GLN A 227 -2.83 -13.80 -10.62
CA GLN A 227 -3.31 -13.26 -9.34
C GLN A 227 -2.49 -12.05 -8.87
N SER A 228 -1.16 -12.07 -9.06
CA SER A 228 -0.30 -10.93 -8.74
C SER A 228 -0.61 -9.72 -9.60
N ARG A 229 -0.81 -9.93 -10.91
CA ARG A 229 -1.19 -8.86 -11.85
C ARG A 229 -2.50 -8.20 -11.44
N ILE A 230 -3.55 -9.01 -11.25
CA ILE A 230 -4.88 -8.51 -10.89
C ILE A 230 -4.80 -7.67 -9.61
N GLU A 231 -4.11 -8.15 -8.58
CA GLU A 231 -3.93 -7.42 -7.32
C GLU A 231 -3.31 -6.02 -7.54
N TYR A 232 -2.20 -5.95 -8.27
CA TYR A 232 -1.52 -4.68 -8.56
C TYR A 232 -2.37 -3.74 -9.43
N GLU A 233 -3.09 -4.26 -10.41
CA GLU A 233 -3.98 -3.46 -11.26
C GLU A 233 -5.16 -2.89 -10.47
N ARG A 234 -5.79 -3.67 -9.58
CA ARG A 234 -6.89 -3.21 -8.72
C ARG A 234 -6.44 -2.15 -7.73
N ILE A 235 -5.28 -2.36 -7.08
CA ILE A 235 -4.72 -1.36 -6.18
C ILE A 235 -4.34 -0.09 -6.94
N ARG A 236 -3.69 -0.22 -8.10
CA ARG A 236 -3.35 0.93 -8.95
C ARG A 236 -4.59 1.75 -9.28
N ASP A 237 -5.66 1.11 -9.77
CA ASP A 237 -6.89 1.82 -10.16
C ASP A 237 -7.48 2.61 -8.98
N PHE A 238 -7.46 2.04 -7.77
CA PHE A 238 -7.91 2.75 -6.58
C PHE A 238 -7.01 3.96 -6.25
N ILE A 239 -5.69 3.83 -6.32
CA ILE A 239 -4.79 4.98 -6.07
C ILE A 239 -4.92 6.05 -7.15
N VAL A 240 -5.07 5.65 -8.42
CA VAL A 240 -5.29 6.59 -9.54
C VAL A 240 -6.59 7.37 -9.34
N LEU A 241 -7.64 6.76 -8.79
CA LEU A 241 -8.89 7.45 -8.45
C LEU A 241 -8.63 8.70 -7.59
N HIS A 242 -7.78 8.60 -6.56
CA HIS A 242 -7.50 9.73 -5.66
C HIS A 242 -6.91 10.94 -6.37
N TYR A 243 -6.14 10.73 -7.45
CA TYR A 243 -5.57 11.81 -8.25
C TYR A 243 -6.54 12.30 -9.32
N LYS A 244 -7.22 11.36 -10.00
CA LYS A 244 -8.11 11.65 -11.12
C LYS A 244 -9.37 12.40 -10.68
N LEU A 245 -9.98 11.97 -9.59
CA LEU A 245 -11.26 12.51 -9.10
C LEU A 245 -10.99 13.70 -8.18
N THR A 246 -10.50 14.79 -8.76
CA THR A 246 -10.18 16.01 -8.02
C THR A 246 -10.88 17.22 -8.64
N GLU A 247 -11.33 18.15 -7.80
CA GLU A 247 -11.78 19.48 -8.24
C GLU A 247 -10.64 20.51 -8.24
N ARG A 248 -9.43 20.11 -7.80
CA ARG A 248 -8.27 21.01 -7.73
C ARG A 248 -7.79 21.35 -9.13
N ASN A 249 -7.66 22.66 -9.38
CA ASN A 249 -7.09 23.22 -10.59
C ASN A 249 -6.01 24.27 -10.30
N ASP A 250 -5.62 24.40 -9.03
CA ASP A 250 -4.74 25.44 -8.50
C ASP A 250 -3.27 25.26 -8.89
N THR A 251 -2.87 24.06 -9.32
CA THR A 251 -1.49 23.75 -9.72
C THR A 251 -1.47 22.97 -11.04
N ALA A 252 -0.34 23.03 -11.76
CA ALA A 252 -0.16 22.25 -12.99
C ALA A 252 -0.31 20.74 -12.72
N PHE A 253 0.27 20.26 -11.60
CA PHE A 253 0.16 18.87 -11.19
C PHE A 253 -1.30 18.42 -11.06
N TRP A 254 -2.14 19.16 -10.32
CA TRP A 254 -3.54 18.77 -10.13
C TRP A 254 -4.39 18.89 -11.39
N ARG A 255 -4.13 19.90 -12.24
CA ARG A 255 -4.78 20.01 -13.55
C ARG A 255 -4.44 18.80 -14.42
N ASP A 256 -3.20 18.36 -14.41
CA ASP A 256 -2.81 17.20 -15.22
C ASP A 256 -3.37 15.90 -14.65
N CYS A 257 -3.41 15.75 -13.31
CA CYS A 257 -4.08 14.63 -12.64
C CYS A 257 -5.57 14.53 -13.02
N ALA A 258 -6.31 15.64 -13.00
CA ALA A 258 -7.72 15.67 -13.39
C ALA A 258 -7.92 15.26 -14.87
N ASN A 259 -6.95 15.58 -15.74
CA ASN A 259 -6.98 15.28 -17.16
C ASN A 259 -6.31 13.94 -17.54
N LEU A 260 -5.88 13.12 -16.58
CA LEU A 260 -5.26 11.82 -16.86
C LEU A 260 -6.19 10.93 -17.69
N GLU A 261 -5.67 10.33 -18.75
CA GLU A 261 -6.28 9.15 -19.36
C GLU A 261 -6.11 7.98 -18.40
N ILE A 262 -7.22 7.37 -17.99
CA ILE A 262 -7.25 6.31 -16.98
C ILE A 262 -7.59 4.96 -17.62
N PRO A 263 -7.29 3.84 -16.95
CA PRO A 263 -7.71 2.51 -17.42
C PRO A 263 -9.23 2.44 -17.68
N ALA A 264 -9.63 1.68 -18.69
CA ALA A 264 -11.04 1.46 -19.01
C ALA A 264 -11.81 0.87 -17.81
N THR A 265 -11.16 -0.01 -17.05
CA THR A 265 -11.70 -0.59 -15.81
C THR A 265 -12.05 0.45 -14.75
N LEU A 266 -11.23 1.49 -14.60
CA LEU A 266 -11.50 2.58 -13.66
C LEU A 266 -12.57 3.54 -14.22
N THR A 267 -12.54 3.80 -15.53
CA THR A 267 -13.56 4.63 -16.21
C THR A 267 -14.95 4.04 -16.01
N GLU A 268 -15.12 2.76 -16.34
CA GLU A 268 -16.40 2.04 -16.16
C GLU A 268 -16.91 2.15 -14.73
N ARG A 269 -16.02 1.96 -13.74
CA ARG A 269 -16.39 2.03 -12.32
C ARG A 269 -16.85 3.43 -11.89
N ILE A 270 -16.16 4.47 -12.35
CA ILE A 270 -16.53 5.87 -12.07
C ILE A 270 -17.89 6.20 -12.69
N GLU A 271 -18.12 5.80 -13.95
CA GLU A 271 -19.40 6.07 -14.62
C GLU A 271 -20.56 5.27 -14.01
N LEU A 272 -20.37 3.99 -13.65
CA LEU A 272 -21.38 3.21 -12.93
C LEU A 272 -21.82 3.91 -11.64
N PHE A 273 -20.87 4.41 -10.87
CA PHE A 273 -21.18 5.16 -9.65
C PHE A 273 -21.81 6.51 -9.97
N ARG A 274 -21.30 7.26 -10.96
CA ARG A 274 -21.85 8.57 -11.35
C ARG A 274 -23.29 8.47 -11.84
N GLU A 275 -23.61 7.51 -12.68
CA GLU A 275 -24.93 7.41 -13.31
C GLU A 275 -25.97 6.83 -12.34
N SER A 276 -25.61 5.78 -11.59
CA SER A 276 -26.59 4.98 -10.85
C SER A 276 -26.36 4.89 -9.34
N GLY A 277 -25.24 5.42 -8.84
CA GLY A 277 -24.81 5.25 -7.46
C GLY A 277 -24.34 3.82 -7.14
N LEU A 278 -24.08 3.01 -8.16
CA LEU A 278 -23.66 1.62 -7.99
C LEU A 278 -22.16 1.55 -7.68
N ALA A 279 -21.84 1.13 -6.45
CA ALA A 279 -20.52 0.65 -6.07
C ALA A 279 -20.58 -0.88 -5.87
N TYR A 280 -19.49 -1.57 -6.19
CA TYR A 280 -19.35 -3.01 -6.04
C TYR A 280 -17.95 -3.35 -5.53
N GLN A 281 -17.73 -4.61 -5.17
CA GLN A 281 -16.41 -5.18 -4.90
C GLN A 281 -16.21 -6.33 -5.89
N ALA A 282 -15.17 -6.24 -6.73
CA ALA A 282 -14.84 -7.29 -7.66
C ALA A 282 -14.27 -8.52 -6.93
N THR A 283 -14.29 -9.67 -7.59
CA THR A 283 -13.55 -10.85 -7.11
C THR A 283 -12.06 -10.53 -7.00
N ASP A 284 -11.42 -11.02 -5.93
CA ASP A 284 -10.00 -10.80 -5.64
C ASP A 284 -9.60 -9.32 -5.45
N GLU A 285 -10.53 -8.48 -5.01
CA GLU A 285 -10.28 -7.06 -4.73
C GLU A 285 -10.12 -6.79 -3.23
N MET A 286 -9.01 -6.14 -2.85
CA MET A 286 -8.73 -5.68 -1.49
C MET A 286 -9.75 -4.65 -1.00
N PHE A 287 -10.05 -3.63 -1.82
CA PHE A 287 -10.91 -2.51 -1.44
C PHE A 287 -12.38 -2.92 -1.48
N ARG A 288 -13.08 -2.68 -0.37
CA ARG A 288 -14.49 -3.03 -0.22
C ARG A 288 -15.39 -1.98 -0.86
N VAL A 289 -16.67 -2.31 -0.99
CA VAL A 289 -17.71 -1.40 -1.51
C VAL A 289 -17.68 -0.06 -0.79
N GLU A 290 -17.51 -0.07 0.54
CA GLU A 290 -17.48 1.13 1.37
C GLU A 290 -16.29 2.03 1.05
N SER A 291 -15.11 1.47 0.75
CA SER A 291 -13.91 2.23 0.39
C SER A 291 -14.14 3.04 -0.90
N TRP A 292 -14.64 2.37 -1.94
CA TRP A 292 -14.98 3.00 -3.22
C TRP A 292 -16.02 4.11 -3.05
N MET A 293 -17.11 3.82 -2.32
CA MET A 293 -18.16 4.79 -2.05
C MET A 293 -17.63 6.00 -1.28
N GLN A 294 -16.86 5.78 -0.20
CA GLN A 294 -16.36 6.86 0.65
C GLN A 294 -15.38 7.76 -0.09
N VAL A 295 -14.45 7.20 -0.87
CA VAL A 295 -13.50 8.00 -1.66
C VAL A 295 -14.22 8.77 -2.74
N MET A 296 -15.10 8.14 -3.53
CA MET A 296 -15.83 8.82 -4.59
C MET A 296 -16.72 9.96 -4.06
N ILE A 297 -17.54 9.70 -3.04
CA ILE A 297 -18.38 10.74 -2.42
C ILE A 297 -17.53 11.82 -1.74
N GLY A 298 -16.46 11.43 -1.04
CA GLY A 298 -15.53 12.34 -0.36
C GLY A 298 -14.79 13.26 -1.33
N GLN A 299 -14.51 12.75 -2.53
CA GLN A 299 -13.97 13.48 -3.66
C GLN A 299 -15.06 14.09 -4.56
N ARG A 300 -16.25 14.29 -3.99
CA ARG A 300 -17.35 15.08 -4.56
C ARG A 300 -17.99 14.50 -5.82
N LEU A 301 -17.73 13.24 -6.15
CA LEU A 301 -18.55 12.54 -7.12
C LEU A 301 -19.94 12.30 -6.53
N ARG A 302 -20.93 13.02 -7.04
CA ARG A 302 -22.34 12.87 -6.66
C ARG A 302 -23.04 12.01 -7.71
N PRO A 303 -23.68 10.91 -7.31
CA PRO A 303 -24.43 10.09 -8.25
C PRO A 303 -25.66 10.85 -8.74
N GLN A 304 -25.99 10.69 -10.02
CA GLN A 304 -27.15 11.29 -10.69
C GLN A 304 -28.43 10.50 -10.39
N GLY A 305 -28.29 9.18 -10.20
CA GLY A 305 -29.35 8.25 -9.84
C GLY A 305 -29.04 7.45 -8.58
N TYR A 306 -30.03 6.72 -8.10
CA TYR A 306 -29.88 5.76 -7.00
C TYR A 306 -30.91 4.63 -7.15
N HIS A 307 -30.63 3.49 -6.53
CA HIS A 307 -31.52 2.34 -6.57
C HIS A 307 -32.89 2.64 -5.93
N HIS A 308 -33.98 2.47 -6.69
CA HIS A 308 -35.33 2.89 -6.25
C HIS A 308 -35.96 2.04 -5.14
N MET A 309 -35.40 0.87 -4.79
CA MET A 309 -35.87 0.10 -3.63
C MET A 309 -35.91 0.91 -2.33
N GLY A 310 -35.05 1.92 -2.16
CA GLY A 310 -35.09 2.79 -0.99
C GLY A 310 -36.44 3.52 -0.82
N ARG A 311 -37.18 3.75 -1.92
CA ARG A 311 -38.51 4.40 -1.89
C ARG A 311 -39.58 3.53 -1.20
N MET A 312 -39.37 2.22 -1.11
CA MET A 312 -40.33 1.30 -0.47
C MET A 312 -40.46 1.53 1.04
N LEU A 313 -39.47 2.13 1.70
CA LEU A 313 -39.52 2.40 3.15
C LEU A 313 -40.45 3.58 3.49
N GLY A 314 -40.67 4.51 2.55
CA GLY A 314 -41.35 5.79 2.82
C GLY A 314 -40.47 6.77 3.63
N PRO A 315 -40.64 8.11 3.47
CA PRO A 315 -39.72 9.09 4.04
C PRO A 315 -39.54 9.01 5.56
N GLU A 316 -40.63 8.87 6.31
CA GLU A 316 -40.61 8.82 7.78
C GLU A 316 -39.88 7.60 8.32
N ARG A 317 -40.08 6.43 7.68
CA ARG A 317 -39.41 5.21 8.11
C ARG A 317 -37.92 5.25 7.77
N LEU A 318 -37.57 5.80 6.61
CA LEU A 318 -36.18 6.00 6.21
C LEU A 318 -35.46 6.94 7.17
N LYS A 319 -36.07 8.08 7.51
CA LYS A 319 -35.55 9.02 8.49
C LYS A 319 -35.33 8.34 9.85
N ARG A 320 -36.34 7.62 10.36
CA ARG A 320 -36.20 6.87 11.62
C ARG A 320 -35.08 5.83 11.58
N ALA A 321 -34.90 5.13 10.47
CA ALA A 321 -33.84 4.14 10.32
C ALA A 321 -32.44 4.80 10.37
N LEU A 322 -32.27 5.93 9.69
CA LEU A 322 -31.03 6.72 9.72
C LEU A 322 -30.76 7.36 11.09
N ASP A 323 -31.79 7.91 11.74
CA ASP A 323 -31.69 8.47 13.09
C ASP A 323 -31.29 7.38 14.10
N THR A 324 -31.85 6.18 13.97
CA THR A 324 -31.49 5.02 14.80
C THR A 324 -30.04 4.59 14.59
N LEU A 325 -29.59 4.55 13.34
CA LEU A 325 -28.20 4.25 13.01
C LEU A 325 -27.25 5.29 13.61
N ALA A 326 -27.56 6.57 13.46
CA ALA A 326 -26.78 7.67 14.02
C ALA A 326 -26.70 7.58 15.55
N ALA A 327 -27.84 7.38 16.23
CA ALA A 327 -27.89 7.23 17.69
C ALA A 327 -27.09 6.01 18.18
N SER A 328 -27.15 4.89 17.45
CA SER A 328 -26.36 3.70 17.76
C SER A 328 -24.85 3.95 17.63
N ILE A 329 -24.42 4.71 16.62
CA ILE A 329 -23.01 5.08 16.45
C ILE A 329 -22.58 6.02 17.59
N SER A 330 -23.33 7.08 17.86
CA SER A 330 -23.04 8.03 18.94
C SER A 330 -22.94 7.33 20.30
N GLY A 331 -23.94 6.50 20.65
CA GLY A 331 -23.94 5.77 21.92
C GLY A 331 -22.85 4.71 22.04
N ALA A 332 -22.31 4.21 20.91
CA ALA A 332 -21.12 3.36 20.91
C ALA A 332 -19.84 4.18 21.14
N VAL A 333 -19.68 5.30 20.44
CA VAL A 333 -18.50 6.18 20.55
C VAL A 333 -18.38 6.81 21.94
N GLU A 334 -19.47 7.25 22.54
CA GLU A 334 -19.48 7.84 23.91
C GLU A 334 -18.94 6.89 24.98
N LYS A 335 -19.03 5.57 24.76
CA LYS A 335 -18.56 4.55 25.70
C LYS A 335 -17.12 4.13 25.45
N MET A 336 -16.49 4.61 24.36
CA MET A 336 -15.13 4.24 24.04
C MET A 336 -14.14 5.08 24.85
N PRO A 337 -13.06 4.47 25.38
CA PRO A 337 -11.96 5.24 25.94
C PRO A 337 -11.30 6.07 24.84
N THR A 338 -10.61 7.13 25.24
CA THR A 338 -9.71 7.81 24.30
C THR A 338 -8.63 6.84 23.81
N HIS A 339 -8.08 7.12 22.62
CA HIS A 339 -7.03 6.28 22.04
C HIS A 339 -5.83 6.10 22.99
N ARG A 340 -5.44 7.17 23.69
CA ARG A 340 -4.33 7.15 24.65
C ARG A 340 -4.63 6.25 25.85
N GLU A 341 -5.81 6.39 26.46
CA GLU A 341 -6.23 5.54 27.59
C GLU A 341 -6.25 4.06 27.19
N PHE A 342 -6.77 3.74 25.99
CA PHE A 342 -6.79 2.37 25.49
C PHE A 342 -5.38 1.79 25.32
N LEU A 343 -4.46 2.52 24.70
CA LEU A 343 -3.08 2.06 24.49
C LEU A 343 -2.36 1.82 25.83
N THR A 344 -2.49 2.74 26.78
CA THR A 344 -1.91 2.59 28.12
C THR A 344 -2.42 1.35 28.83
N ALA A 345 -3.72 1.06 28.73
CA ALA A 345 -4.32 -0.10 29.39
C ALA A 345 -4.02 -1.44 28.67
N TYR A 346 -3.99 -1.44 27.33
CA TYR A 346 -3.94 -2.67 26.53
C TYR A 346 -2.53 -3.15 26.20
N CYS A 347 -1.65 -2.24 25.74
CA CYS A 347 -0.30 -2.59 25.31
C CYS A 347 0.81 -1.92 26.14
N GLY A 348 0.44 -1.30 27.26
CA GLY A 348 1.35 -0.64 28.20
C GLY A 348 2.07 0.59 27.61
N PRO A 349 2.64 1.47 28.45
CA PRO A 349 3.75 2.29 28.00
C PRO A 349 4.97 1.37 27.67
N PRO A 350 5.88 1.80 26.80
CA PRO A 350 7.11 1.08 26.49
C PRO A 350 7.98 0.83 27.73
#